data_AF-A0A6C0GFX4-F1
#
_entry.id   AF-A0A6C0GFX4-F1
#
_cell.length_a   1.000
_cell.length_b   1.000
_cell.length_c   1.000
_cell.angle_alpha   90.00
_cell.angle_beta   90.00
_cell.angle_gamma   90.00
#
_symmetry.space_group_name_H-M   'P 1'
#
loop_
_entity.id
_entity.type
_entity.pdbx_description
1 polymer ?
#
loop_
_entity_poly.entity_id
_entity_poly.type
_entity_poly.pdbx_seq_one_letter_code
_entity_poly.pdbx_strand_id
1 'polypeptide(L)'
;MTPSVTLENSSRLQLIDALRGFALLGIILANIPYPNEISSIYRESRLMVGSAQTDQFLRTAVSFFIDKKFITIFSILFGFGFSVQVQKMRSTSVAFKSYFVRRMLLLFVIGCIHAYILWFGDIIRDYAICGLLLLLVYHWPLKRILWTAIIFAGPLTAIVFILNEALVVYKH
;
A
#
# COMPACT_ATOMS: atom_id res chain seq x y z
N MET A 1 42.90 -7.53 0.74
CA MET A 1 41.96 -7.80 -0.37
C MET A 1 40.64 -8.29 0.22
N THR A 2 39.59 -7.47 0.23
CA THR A 2 38.21 -7.94 0.48
C THR A 2 37.22 -7.21 -0.46
N PRO A 3 37.18 -7.55 -1.76
CA PRO A 3 36.22 -6.99 -2.71
C PRO A 3 34.80 -7.61 -2.60
N SER A 4 34.56 -8.58 -1.71
CA SER A 4 33.28 -9.31 -1.65
C SER A 4 32.14 -8.51 -0.99
N VAL A 5 32.44 -7.58 -0.08
CA VAL A 5 31.41 -6.87 0.73
C VAL A 5 30.64 -5.81 -0.08
N THR A 6 31.21 -5.31 -1.18
CA THR A 6 30.60 -4.23 -2.00
C THR A 6 29.65 -4.77 -3.07
N LEU A 7 29.93 -5.94 -3.64
CA LEU A 7 29.09 -6.58 -4.65
C LEU A 7 27.76 -7.04 -4.06
N GLU A 8 27.78 -7.65 -2.87
CA GLU A 8 26.58 -8.18 -2.23
C GLU A 8 25.55 -7.09 -1.88
N ASN A 9 26.01 -5.95 -1.38
CA ASN A 9 25.14 -4.82 -1.06
C ASN A 9 24.48 -4.22 -2.31
N SER A 10 25.23 -4.12 -3.41
CA SER A 10 24.70 -3.60 -4.68
C SER A 10 23.64 -4.53 -5.27
N SER A 11 23.88 -5.84 -5.24
CA SER A 11 22.92 -6.86 -5.69
C SER A 11 21.65 -6.89 -4.84
N ARG A 12 21.76 -6.72 -3.51
CA ARG A 12 20.60 -6.63 -2.61
C ARG A 12 19.74 -5.41 -2.92
N LEU A 13 20.36 -4.25 -3.14
CA LEU A 13 19.63 -3.03 -3.50
C LEU A 13 18.91 -3.18 -4.86
N GLN A 14 19.58 -3.77 -5.86
CA GLN A 14 18.96 -4.07 -7.14
C GLN A 14 17.78 -5.03 -7.01
N LEU A 15 17.91 -6.09 -6.19
CA LEU A 15 16.81 -7.03 -5.93
C LEU A 15 15.61 -6.34 -5.28
N ILE A 16 15.84 -5.44 -4.33
CA ILE A 16 14.77 -4.69 -3.66
C ILE A 16 14.08 -3.73 -4.63
N ASP A 17 14.83 -3.04 -5.48
CA ASP A 17 14.26 -2.15 -6.48
C ASP A 17 13.48 -2.93 -7.56
N ALA A 18 13.96 -4.12 -7.95
CA ALA A 18 13.23 -5.04 -8.83
C ALA A 18 11.93 -5.56 -8.19
N LEU A 19 11.97 -5.97 -6.92
CA LEU A 19 10.79 -6.41 -6.18
C LEU A 19 9.77 -5.27 -6.00
N ARG A 20 10.22 -4.01 -5.89
CA ARG A 20 9.32 -2.84 -5.84
C ARG A 20 8.63 -2.62 -7.18
N GLY A 21 9.38 -2.68 -8.27
CA GLY A 21 8.82 -2.62 -9.62
C GLY A 21 7.82 -3.75 -9.87
N PHE A 22 8.14 -4.97 -9.42
CA PHE A 22 7.24 -6.12 -9.51
C PHE A 22 5.97 -5.95 -8.68
N ALA A 23 6.09 -5.46 -7.44
CA ALA A 23 4.92 -5.20 -6.59
C ALA A 23 4.04 -4.09 -7.17
N LEU A 24 4.63 -3.04 -7.73
CA LEU A 24 3.90 -1.97 -8.41
C LEU A 24 3.19 -2.48 -9.67
N LEU A 25 3.84 -3.33 -10.46
CA LEU A 25 3.20 -4.01 -11.59
C LEU A 25 2.01 -4.85 -11.15
N GLY A 26 2.15 -5.61 -10.07
CA GLY A 26 1.04 -6.41 -9.53
C GLY A 26 -0.13 -5.56 -9.03
N ILE A 27 0.14 -4.42 -8.40
CA ILE A 27 -0.90 -3.44 -8.01
C ILE A 27 -1.60 -2.88 -9.25
N ILE A 28 -0.83 -2.47 -10.27
CA ILE A 28 -1.40 -1.97 -11.52
C ILE A 28 -2.29 -3.03 -12.15
N LEU A 29 -1.81 -4.27 -12.28
CA LEU A 29 -2.56 -5.39 -12.86
C LEU A 29 -3.83 -5.72 -12.06
N ALA A 30 -3.79 -5.66 -10.72
CA ALA A 30 -4.95 -5.84 -9.86
C ALA A 30 -5.97 -4.70 -9.99
N ASN A 31 -5.51 -3.50 -10.31
CA ASN A 31 -6.34 -2.30 -10.49
C ASN A 31 -6.68 -2.00 -11.96
N ILE A 32 -6.27 -2.82 -12.93
CA ILE A 32 -6.82 -2.71 -14.29
C ILE A 32 -8.30 -3.03 -14.16
N PRO A 33 -9.20 -2.08 -14.50
CA PRO A 33 -10.63 -2.33 -14.41
C PRO A 33 -10.95 -3.51 -15.33
N TYR A 34 -11.24 -4.65 -14.72
CA TYR A 34 -11.82 -5.76 -15.42
C TYR A 34 -13.16 -5.25 -16.01
N PRO A 35 -13.47 -5.52 -17.31
CA PRO A 35 -14.70 -5.04 -17.96
C PRO A 35 -16.01 -5.38 -17.21
N ASN A 36 -15.93 -6.30 -16.24
CA ASN A 36 -16.97 -6.73 -15.34
C ASN A 36 -17.30 -5.73 -14.20
N GLU A 37 -16.54 -4.66 -13.95
CA GLU A 37 -17.02 -3.59 -13.04
C GLU A 37 -18.08 -2.69 -13.67
N ILE A 38 -18.11 -2.55 -15.01
CA ILE A 38 -19.27 -1.99 -15.72
C ILE A 38 -20.50 -2.86 -15.44
N SER A 39 -20.32 -4.17 -15.24
CA SER A 39 -21.41 -5.07 -14.85
C SER A 39 -21.82 -4.97 -13.37
N SER A 40 -21.12 -4.19 -12.53
CA SER A 40 -21.57 -3.92 -11.15
C SER A 40 -22.77 -2.98 -11.11
N ILE A 41 -22.84 -2.05 -12.06
CA ILE A 41 -24.03 -1.22 -12.34
C ILE A 41 -25.15 -2.07 -12.95
N TYR A 42 -24.82 -3.16 -13.67
CA TYR A 42 -25.80 -4.12 -14.18
C TYR A 42 -26.04 -5.35 -13.26
N ARG A 43 -25.41 -5.43 -12.08
CA ARG A 43 -25.50 -6.63 -11.22
C ARG A 43 -26.78 -6.69 -10.40
N GLU A 44 -27.54 -5.60 -10.37
CA GLU A 44 -28.90 -5.60 -9.85
C GLU A 44 -29.81 -6.54 -10.66
N SER A 45 -29.46 -6.86 -11.92
CA SER A 45 -30.25 -7.75 -12.78
C SER A 45 -29.90 -9.24 -12.67
N ARG A 46 -28.97 -9.66 -11.79
CA ARG A 46 -28.59 -11.08 -11.61
C ARG A 46 -28.90 -11.64 -10.22
N LEU A 47 -29.95 -11.11 -9.59
CA LEU A 47 -30.58 -11.66 -8.37
C LEU A 47 -31.22 -13.05 -8.54
N MET A 48 -30.93 -13.80 -9.59
CA MET A 48 -31.61 -15.07 -9.86
C MET A 48 -30.68 -16.17 -10.39
N VAL A 49 -29.62 -16.53 -9.65
CA VAL A 49 -29.18 -17.95 -9.60
C VAL A 49 -28.50 -18.17 -8.24
N GLY A 50 -29.16 -18.90 -7.35
CA GLY A 50 -28.63 -19.22 -6.03
C GLY A 50 -27.48 -20.22 -6.06
N SER A 51 -26.52 -20.05 -5.14
CA SER A 51 -25.82 -21.15 -4.46
C SER A 51 -24.83 -20.61 -3.41
N ALA A 52 -25.06 -21.03 -2.14
CA ALA A 52 -24.16 -21.08 -0.99
C ALA A 52 -23.30 -19.83 -0.63
N GLN A 53 -23.60 -19.23 0.53
CA GLN A 53 -22.79 -18.20 1.19
C GLN A 53 -21.29 -18.57 1.31
N THR A 54 -20.95 -19.86 1.33
CA THR A 54 -19.58 -20.39 1.31
C THR A 54 -18.82 -20.08 0.02
N ASP A 55 -19.48 -20.09 -1.15
CA ASP A 55 -18.84 -19.79 -2.44
C ASP A 55 -18.53 -18.29 -2.55
N GLN A 56 -19.39 -17.45 -1.97
CA GLN A 56 -19.15 -16.00 -1.88
C GLN A 56 -18.01 -15.66 -0.93
N PHE A 57 -17.89 -16.36 0.20
CA PHE A 57 -16.76 -16.20 1.12
C PHE A 57 -15.44 -16.63 0.49
N LEU A 58 -15.39 -17.79 -0.17
CA LEU A 58 -14.19 -18.27 -0.86
C LEU A 58 -13.76 -17.31 -1.99
N ARG A 59 -14.71 -16.82 -2.80
CA ARG A 59 -14.40 -15.82 -3.84
C ARG A 59 -13.87 -14.51 -3.26
N THR A 60 -14.47 -14.03 -2.18
CA THR A 60 -14.02 -12.80 -1.50
C THR A 60 -12.64 -13.00 -0.87
N ALA A 61 -12.40 -14.14 -0.22
CA ALA A 61 -11.13 -14.48 0.39
C ALA A 61 -10.01 -14.61 -0.66
N VAL A 62 -10.28 -15.26 -1.79
CA VAL A 62 -9.32 -15.41 -2.89
C VAL A 62 -9.00 -14.06 -3.54
N SER A 63 -10.01 -13.23 -3.85
CA SER A 63 -9.78 -11.87 -4.37
C SER A 63 -8.99 -11.04 -3.37
N PHE A 64 -9.40 -11.03 -2.10
CA PHE A 64 -8.69 -10.31 -1.04
C PHE A 64 -7.23 -10.78 -0.90
N PHE A 65 -6.98 -12.09 -0.96
CA PHE A 65 -5.61 -12.62 -0.90
C PHE A 65 -4.80 -12.24 -2.14
N ILE A 66 -5.39 -12.19 -3.33
CA ILE A 66 -4.66 -11.82 -4.55
C ILE A 66 -4.39 -10.32 -4.57
N ASP A 67 -5.40 -9.49 -4.28
CA ASP A 67 -5.34 -8.03 -4.33
C ASP A 67 -4.44 -7.47 -3.22
N LYS A 68 -4.55 -8.01 -2.00
CA LYS A 68 -3.75 -7.50 -0.85
C LYS A 68 -2.32 -8.03 -0.79
N LYS A 69 -1.97 -9.09 -1.52
CA LYS A 69 -0.59 -9.62 -1.55
C LYS A 69 0.39 -8.59 -2.07
N PHE A 70 0.09 -7.97 -3.21
CA PHE A 70 0.98 -7.01 -3.83
C PHE A 70 1.10 -5.73 -3.00
N ILE A 71 0.00 -5.28 -2.40
CA ILE A 71 -0.02 -4.16 -1.45
C ILE A 71 0.86 -4.46 -0.23
N THR A 72 0.76 -5.68 0.32
CA THR A 72 1.57 -6.09 1.48
C THR A 72 3.05 -6.15 1.16
N ILE A 73 3.42 -6.76 0.02
CA ILE A 73 4.82 -6.82 -0.44
C ILE A 73 5.34 -5.39 -0.66
N PHE A 74 4.58 -4.55 -1.36
CA PHE A 74 4.95 -3.17 -1.61
C PHE A 74 5.15 -2.37 -0.30
N SER A 75 4.25 -2.53 0.68
CA SER A 75 4.38 -1.94 2.04
C SER A 75 5.67 -2.32 2.74
N ILE A 76 6.01 -3.62 2.76
CA ILE A 76 7.23 -4.11 3.41
C ILE A 76 8.48 -3.54 2.71
N LEU A 77 8.52 -3.59 1.38
CA LEU A 77 9.62 -3.07 0.58
C LEU A 77 9.77 -1.55 0.70
N PHE A 78 8.65 -0.84 0.80
CA PHE A 78 8.62 0.58 1.01
C PHE A 78 9.28 0.94 2.35
N GLY A 79 8.83 0.32 3.45
CA GLY A 79 9.41 0.50 4.78
C GLY A 79 10.88 0.09 4.86
N PHE A 80 11.24 -1.03 4.23
CA PHE A 80 12.63 -1.48 4.15
C PHE A 80 13.52 -0.44 3.49
N GLY A 81 13.20 0.02 2.28
CA GLY A 81 14.06 1.00 1.63
C GLY A 81 13.95 2.41 2.21
N PHE A 82 12.94 2.72 3.04
CA PHE A 82 13.00 3.89 3.93
C PHE A 82 14.15 3.73 4.94
N SER A 83 14.23 2.58 5.62
CA SER A 83 15.32 2.31 6.58
C SER A 83 16.72 2.36 5.94
N VAL A 84 16.85 1.87 4.70
CA VAL A 84 18.11 1.93 3.94
C VAL A 84 18.49 3.37 3.62
N GLN A 85 17.53 4.20 3.18
CA GLN A 85 17.78 5.62 2.91
C GLN A 85 18.21 6.38 4.17
N VAL A 86 17.58 6.08 5.32
CA VAL A 86 17.98 6.64 6.62
C VAL A 86 19.43 6.26 6.96
N GLN A 87 19.81 4.99 6.78
CA GLN A 87 21.16 4.51 7.08
C GLN A 87 22.21 5.14 6.15
N LYS A 88 21.95 5.18 4.85
CA LYS A 88 22.87 5.73 3.84
C LYS A 88 23.11 7.23 3.99
N MET A 89 22.13 7.95 4.52
CA MET A 89 22.24 9.40 4.74
C MET A 89 22.74 9.75 6.15
N ARG A 90 22.85 8.79 7.08
CA ARG A 90 23.67 8.98 8.29
C ARG A 90 25.17 8.96 7.96
N SER A 91 25.57 8.25 6.90
CA SER A 91 26.97 8.18 6.46
C SER A 91 27.36 9.26 5.45
N THR A 92 26.40 10.02 4.90
CA THR A 92 26.64 11.06 3.89
C THR A 92 26.07 12.38 4.40
N SER A 93 26.81 13.50 4.38
CA SER A 93 26.41 14.81 4.94
C SER A 93 25.24 15.53 4.22
N VAL A 94 24.47 14.81 3.41
CA VAL A 94 23.33 15.33 2.66
C VAL A 94 22.10 15.46 3.57
N ALA A 95 21.33 16.53 3.39
CA ALA A 95 20.10 16.78 4.14
C ALA A 95 18.98 15.78 3.78
N PHE A 96 19.04 14.57 4.37
CA PHE A 96 18.09 13.46 4.21
C PHE A 96 16.63 13.90 4.18
N LYS A 97 16.23 14.72 5.16
CA LYS A 97 14.84 15.20 5.31
C LYS A 97 14.37 15.96 4.07
N SER A 98 15.19 16.88 3.55
CA SER A 98 14.83 17.70 2.38
C SER A 98 14.67 16.84 1.12
N TYR A 99 15.61 15.91 0.89
CA TYR A 99 15.53 14.98 -0.23
C TYR A 99 14.29 14.09 -0.16
N PHE A 100 14.04 13.48 1.01
CA PHE A 100 12.92 12.56 1.20
C PHE A 100 11.56 13.28 1.08
N VAL A 101 11.43 14.48 1.65
CA VAL A 101 10.19 15.29 1.53
C VAL A 101 9.92 15.65 0.07
N ARG A 102 10.91 16.12 -0.68
CA ARG A 102 10.74 16.45 -2.11
C ARG A 102 10.26 15.24 -2.91
N ARG A 103 10.89 14.08 -2.71
CA ARG A 103 10.47 12.83 -3.33
C ARG A 103 9.01 12.51 -3.01
N MET A 104 8.60 12.72 -1.76
CA MET A 104 7.26 12.36 -1.34
C MET A 104 6.18 13.34 -1.78
N LEU A 105 6.50 14.63 -1.86
CA LEU A 105 5.62 15.62 -2.46
C LEU A 105 5.41 15.35 -3.95
N LEU A 106 6.48 14.98 -4.69
CA LEU A 106 6.34 14.56 -6.09
C LEU A 106 5.42 13.35 -6.21
N LEU A 107 5.62 12.34 -5.37
CA LEU A 107 4.76 11.15 -5.35
C LEU A 107 3.30 11.49 -5.03
N PHE A 108 3.09 12.39 -4.08
CA PHE A 108 1.76 12.86 -3.69
C PHE A 108 1.05 13.60 -4.84
N VAL A 109 1.75 14.51 -5.52
CA VAL A 109 1.21 15.25 -6.67
C VAL A 109 0.86 14.28 -7.80
N ILE A 110 1.74 13.32 -8.10
CA ILE A 110 1.46 12.28 -9.10
C ILE A 110 0.23 11.46 -8.67
N GLY A 111 0.14 11.05 -7.41
CA GLY A 111 -0.98 10.31 -6.88
C GLY A 111 -2.30 11.10 -6.90
N CYS A 112 -2.26 12.41 -6.68
CA CYS A 112 -3.44 13.28 -6.82
C CYS A 112 -3.92 13.37 -8.27
N ILE A 113 -2.98 13.53 -9.23
CA ILE A 113 -3.28 13.56 -10.66
C ILE A 113 -3.85 12.21 -11.10
N HIS A 114 -3.21 11.12 -10.69
CA HIS A 114 -3.64 9.76 -11.04
C HIS A 114 -5.00 9.41 -10.43
N ALA A 115 -5.25 9.80 -9.17
CA ALA A 115 -6.56 9.62 -8.55
C ALA A 115 -7.70 10.35 -9.28
N TYR A 116 -7.38 11.46 -9.96
CA TYR A 116 -8.36 12.23 -10.73
C TYR A 116 -8.55 11.70 -12.16
N ILE A 117 -7.50 11.16 -12.79
CA ILE A 117 -7.50 10.76 -14.21
C ILE A 117 -7.86 9.28 -14.40
N LEU A 118 -7.44 8.39 -13.50
CA LEU A 118 -7.51 6.95 -13.71
C LEU A 118 -8.46 6.24 -12.74
N TRP A 119 -8.38 6.48 -11.43
CA TRP A 119 -9.18 5.70 -10.46
C TRP A 119 -9.32 6.34 -9.07
N PHE A 120 -10.52 6.21 -8.46
CA PHE A 120 -10.74 6.58 -7.05
C PHE A 120 -10.15 5.50 -6.12
N GLY A 121 -8.99 5.78 -5.53
CA GLY A 121 -8.34 4.85 -4.58
C GLY A 121 -6.85 4.64 -4.83
N ASP A 122 -6.14 5.66 -5.34
CA ASP A 122 -4.75 5.51 -5.70
C ASP A 122 -3.83 5.26 -4.51
N ILE A 123 -3.23 4.07 -4.52
CA ILE A 123 -2.24 3.61 -3.56
C ILE A 123 -1.01 4.54 -3.50
N ILE A 124 -0.65 5.21 -4.59
CA ILE A 124 0.50 6.11 -4.66
C ILE A 124 0.32 7.27 -3.68
N ARG A 125 -0.88 7.87 -3.66
CA ARG A 125 -1.23 8.98 -2.76
C ARG A 125 -1.12 8.55 -1.30
N ASP A 126 -1.70 7.42 -0.95
CA ASP A 126 -1.74 6.93 0.43
C ASP A 126 -0.33 6.62 0.94
N TYR A 127 0.54 6.06 0.09
CA TYR A 127 1.94 5.79 0.43
C TYR A 127 2.78 7.05 0.54
N ALA A 128 2.45 8.08 -0.24
CA ALA A 128 3.08 9.39 -0.09
C ALA A 128 2.81 9.98 1.30
N ILE A 129 1.56 9.93 1.74
CA ILE A 129 1.17 10.35 3.10
C ILE A 129 1.89 9.48 4.15
N CYS A 130 1.83 8.15 4.00
CA CYS A 130 2.47 7.22 4.94
C CYS A 130 3.98 7.48 5.09
N GLY A 131 4.70 7.77 4.00
CA GLY A 131 6.11 8.07 4.13
C GLY A 131 6.41 9.43 4.76
N LEU A 132 5.58 10.45 4.53
CA LEU A 132 5.70 11.71 5.28
C LEU A 132 5.47 11.46 6.78
N LEU A 133 4.47 10.65 7.15
CA LEU A 133 4.25 10.24 8.54
C LEU A 133 5.44 9.46 9.12
N LEU A 134 6.03 8.54 8.36
CA LEU A 134 7.27 7.84 8.73
C LEU A 134 8.41 8.82 9.02
N LEU A 135 8.53 9.92 8.25
CA LEU A 135 9.53 10.96 8.51
C LEU A 135 9.28 11.73 9.82
N LEU A 136 8.05 11.80 10.32
CA LEU A 136 7.76 12.40 11.63
C LEU A 136 8.18 11.44 12.76
N VAL A 137 7.97 10.14 12.58
CA VAL A 137 8.14 9.15 13.65
C VAL A 137 9.46 8.36 13.59
N TYR A 138 10.30 8.51 12.56
CA TYR A 138 11.49 7.63 12.41
C TYR A 138 12.54 7.73 13.51
N HIS A 139 12.53 8.80 14.30
CA HIS A 139 13.42 8.93 15.47
C HIS A 139 12.82 8.30 16.73
N TRP A 140 11.56 7.88 16.69
CA TRP A 140 10.89 7.34 17.86
C TRP A 140 11.37 5.91 18.12
N PRO A 141 11.42 5.48 19.39
CA PRO A 141 11.70 4.10 19.72
C PRO A 141 10.62 3.19 19.12
N LEU A 142 11.03 2.02 18.63
CA LEU A 142 10.15 1.03 17.98
C LEU A 142 8.87 0.75 18.78
N LYS A 143 9.00 0.66 20.12
CA LYS A 143 7.85 0.46 21.03
C LYS A 143 6.79 1.54 20.88
N ARG A 144 7.17 2.82 20.77
CA ARG A 144 6.21 3.92 20.59
C ARG A 144 5.54 3.86 19.23
N ILE A 145 6.30 3.56 18.17
CA ILE A 145 5.76 3.42 16.81
C ILE A 145 4.71 2.30 16.76
N LEU A 146 5.01 1.14 17.36
CA LEU A 146 4.08 0.00 17.43
C LEU A 146 2.80 0.36 18.20
N TRP A 147 2.92 0.99 19.37
CA TRP A 147 1.76 1.42 20.14
C TRP A 147 0.90 2.42 19.37
N THR A 148 1.51 3.42 18.72
CA THR A 148 0.75 4.35 17.87
C THR A 148 0.10 3.66 16.70
N ALA A 149 0.77 2.71 16.05
CA ALA A 149 0.19 1.96 14.94
C ALA A 149 -1.03 1.16 15.39
N ILE A 150 -0.97 0.49 16.55
CA ILE A 150 -2.09 -0.29 17.09
C ILE A 150 -3.26 0.63 17.48
N ILE A 151 -2.98 1.73 18.18
CA ILE A 151 -3.99 2.68 18.66
C ILE A 151 -4.70 3.38 17.49
N PHE A 152 -4.02 3.64 16.37
CA PHE A 152 -4.65 4.25 15.21
C PHE A 152 -5.29 3.22 14.27
N ALA A 153 -4.63 2.07 14.02
CA ALA A 153 -5.14 1.08 13.08
C ALA A 153 -6.37 0.34 13.62
N GLY A 154 -6.41 0.00 14.91
CA GLY A 154 -7.50 -0.77 15.50
C GLY A 154 -8.86 -0.06 15.48
N PRO A 155 -8.97 1.19 15.97
CA PRO A 155 -10.22 1.94 15.93
C PRO A 155 -10.62 2.31 14.50
N LEU A 156 -9.67 2.62 13.62
CA LEU A 156 -9.96 2.98 12.23
C LEU A 156 -10.61 1.79 11.48
N THR A 157 -10.08 0.58 11.64
CA THR A 157 -10.68 -0.62 11.04
C THR A 157 -12.04 -0.96 11.66
N ALA A 158 -12.18 -0.81 12.98
CA ALA A 158 -13.45 -1.02 13.66
C ALA A 158 -14.53 -0.03 13.18
N ILE A 159 -14.19 1.26 13.03
CA ILE A 159 -15.09 2.31 12.53
C ILE A 159 -15.53 1.99 11.10
N VAL A 160 -14.59 1.65 10.21
CA VAL A 160 -14.92 1.30 8.81
C VAL A 160 -15.84 0.07 8.76
N PHE A 161 -15.58 -0.94 9.59
CA PHE A 161 -16.43 -2.13 9.68
C PHE A 161 -17.85 -1.77 10.15
N ILE A 162 -17.97 -1.01 11.24
CA ILE A 162 -19.27 -0.58 11.78
C ILE A 162 -20.04 0.28 10.77
N LEU A 163 -19.38 1.22 10.10
CA LEU A 163 -20.01 2.05 9.07
C LEU A 163 -20.48 1.22 7.88
N ASN A 164 -19.70 0.22 7.46
CA ASN A 164 -20.07 -0.65 6.35
C ASN A 164 -21.30 -1.50 6.71
N GLU A 165 -21.34 -2.09 7.90
CA GLU A 165 -22.52 -2.82 8.41
C GLU A 165 -23.74 -1.90 8.53
N ALA A 166 -23.56 -0.68 9.05
CA ALA A 166 -24.65 0.30 9.16
C ALA A 166 -25.21 0.72 7.78
N LEU A 167 -24.35 0.87 6.77
CA LEU A 167 -24.76 1.20 5.40
C LEU A 167 -25.50 0.04 4.72
N VAL A 168 -25.11 -1.20 4.98
CA VAL A 168 -25.82 -2.40 4.47
C VAL A 168 -27.21 -2.50 5.09
N VAL A 169 -27.33 -2.25 6.40
CA VAL A 169 -28.62 -2.26 7.11
C VAL A 169 -29.54 -1.14 6.64
N TYR A 170 -29.02 0.05 6.30
CA TYR A 170 -29.83 1.16 5.80
C TYR A 170 -30.31 0.99 4.35
N LYS A 171 -29.65 0.12 3.57
CA LYS A 171 -29.97 -0.12 2.16
C LYS A 171 -31.01 -1.24 1.96
N HIS A 172 -31.46 -1.87 3.05
CA HIS A 172 -32.53 -2.86 3.12
C HIS A 172 -33.73 -2.30 3.88
#